data_AF-A0A9D7FPF7-F1
#
_entry.id   AF-A0A9D7FPF7-F1
#
_cell.length_a   1.000
_cell.length_b   1.000
_cell.length_c   1.000
_cell.angle_alpha   90.00
_cell.angle_beta   90.00
_cell.angle_gamma   90.00
#
_symmetry.space_group_name_H-M   'P 1'
#
loop_
_entity.id
_entity.type
_entity.pdbx_description
1 polymer ?
#
loop_
_entity_poly.entity_id
_entity_poly.type
_entity_poly.pdbx_seq_one_letter_code
_entity_poly.pdbx_strand_id
1 'polypeptide(L)'
;MTTEFIVEPTITTDSMRLITNNEKFDYVLLCNKICGVAHYNMRMKLVIESEADFKKWYATQNYVFARPEVSAPATPVTVVDSTKTAEAAVTPNKVIASKK
;
A
#
# COMPACT_ATOMS: atom_id res chain seq x y z
N MET A 1 -2.74 -17.86 5.91
CA MET A 1 -3.79 -16.81 6.02
C MET A 1 -3.05 -15.51 6.17
N THR A 2 -3.08 -14.64 5.17
CA THR A 2 -2.44 -13.32 5.22
C THR A 2 -3.37 -12.37 5.96
N THR A 3 -2.85 -11.62 6.92
CA THR A 3 -3.62 -10.59 7.62
C THR A 3 -3.51 -9.29 6.85
N GLU A 4 -4.63 -8.84 6.29
CA GLU A 4 -4.72 -7.59 5.52
C GLU A 4 -5.60 -6.59 6.26
N PHE A 5 -5.18 -5.32 6.25
CA PHE A 5 -5.93 -4.21 6.82
C PHE A 5 -6.46 -3.35 5.67
N ILE A 6 -7.77 -3.23 5.55
CA ILE A 6 -8.41 -2.33 4.59
C ILE A 6 -8.63 -1.01 5.30
N VAL A 7 -7.88 0.02 4.90
CA VAL A 7 -7.97 1.38 5.43
C VAL A 7 -7.87 2.37 4.27
N GLU A 8 -8.79 3.33 4.23
CA GLU A 8 -8.75 4.45 3.28
C GLU A 8 -8.12 5.67 3.96
N PRO A 9 -6.85 6.00 3.65
CA PRO A 9 -6.20 7.15 4.27
C PRO A 9 -6.73 8.46 3.68
N THR A 10 -7.25 9.34 4.53
CA THR A 10 -7.70 10.70 4.14
C THR A 10 -6.66 11.78 4.44
N ILE A 11 -5.72 11.52 5.35
CA ILE A 11 -4.72 12.47 5.83
C ILE A 11 -3.33 11.82 5.86
N THR A 12 -2.38 12.40 5.12
CA THR A 12 -1.00 11.91 5.08
C THR A 12 -0.28 12.16 6.40
N THR A 13 0.79 11.41 6.65
CA THR A 13 1.60 11.58 7.86
C THR A 13 2.18 13.00 7.95
N ASP A 14 2.60 13.56 6.82
CA ASP A 14 3.13 14.93 6.79
C ASP A 14 2.07 15.99 7.05
N SER A 15 0.85 15.80 6.54
CA SER A 15 -0.27 16.70 6.85
C SER A 15 -0.57 16.72 8.34
N MET A 16 -0.53 15.56 9.01
CA MET A 16 -0.79 15.50 10.45
C MET A 16 0.30 16.14 11.30
N ARG A 17 1.56 16.09 10.86
CA ARG A 17 2.66 16.80 11.53
C ARG A 17 2.42 18.32 11.51
N LEU A 18 1.89 18.85 10.41
CA LEU A 18 1.54 20.27 10.28
C LEU A 18 0.33 20.63 11.14
N ILE A 19 -0.75 19.83 11.11
CA ILE A 19 -1.97 20.06 11.89
C ILE A 19 -1.68 20.03 13.40
N THR A 20 -0.90 19.05 13.83
CA THR A 20 -0.58 18.83 15.26
C THR A 20 0.59 19.70 15.73
N ASN A 21 1.22 20.48 14.83
CA ASN A 21 2.45 21.24 15.09
C ASN A 21 3.56 20.37 15.75
N ASN A 22 3.63 19.10 15.35
CA ASN A 22 4.56 18.14 15.92
C ASN A 22 5.24 17.35 14.81
N GLU A 23 6.49 17.70 14.52
CA GLU A 23 7.30 17.05 13.49
C GLU A 23 7.59 15.57 13.81
N LYS A 24 7.52 15.18 15.08
CA LYS A 24 7.76 13.80 15.54
C LYS A 24 6.49 12.95 15.57
N PHE A 25 5.39 13.43 14.99
CA PHE A 25 4.16 12.66 14.90
C PHE A 25 4.31 11.49 13.91
N ASP A 26 3.89 10.30 14.36
CA ASP A 26 3.80 9.09 13.56
C ASP A 26 2.47 8.39 13.89
N TYR A 27 1.83 7.82 12.88
CA TYR A 27 0.71 6.91 13.12
C TYR A 27 1.24 5.58 13.64
N VAL A 28 0.60 5.07 14.69
CA VAL A 28 0.96 3.79 15.30
C VAL A 28 -0.26 2.90 15.35
N LEU A 29 -0.16 1.73 14.72
CA LEU A 29 -1.14 0.66 14.87
C LEU A 29 -0.85 -0.08 16.18
N LEU A 30 -1.84 -0.04 17.07
CA LEU A 30 -1.81 -0.69 18.37
C LEU A 30 -2.71 -1.92 18.36
N CYS A 31 -2.27 -2.96 19.05
CA CYS A 31 -3.11 -4.12 19.29
C CYS A 31 -4.15 -3.81 20.38
N ASN A 32 -5.44 -4.09 20.13
CA ASN A 32 -6.52 -3.84 21.09
C ASN A 32 -6.84 -5.06 21.97
N LYS A 33 -6.70 -6.28 21.44
CA LYS A 33 -7.03 -7.51 22.17
C LYS A 33 -5.77 -8.24 22.62
N ILE A 34 -5.72 -8.60 23.90
CA ILE A 34 -4.57 -9.30 24.47
C ILE A 34 -4.37 -10.65 23.78
N CYS A 35 -3.17 -10.85 23.24
CA CYS A 35 -2.82 -12.02 22.41
C CYS A 35 -1.48 -12.67 22.82
N GLY A 36 -0.83 -12.19 23.90
CA GLY A 36 0.42 -12.75 24.42
C GLY A 36 1.10 -11.84 25.45
N VAL A 37 2.19 -12.32 26.05
CA VAL A 37 2.94 -11.62 27.11
C VAL A 37 3.54 -10.28 26.63
N ALA A 38 3.88 -10.19 25.33
CA ALA A 38 4.44 -9.00 24.70
C ALA A 38 3.39 -8.05 24.11
N HIS A 39 2.10 -8.19 24.46
CA HIS A 39 1.00 -7.39 23.87
C HIS A 39 1.24 -5.87 23.94
N TYR A 40 1.80 -5.38 25.05
CA TYR A 40 2.11 -3.96 25.25
C TYR A 40 3.14 -3.40 24.23
N ASN A 41 3.95 -4.28 23.62
CA ASN A 41 4.98 -3.88 22.67
C ASN A 41 4.56 -4.10 21.20
N MET A 42 3.33 -4.57 20.96
CA MET A 42 2.80 -4.71 19.60
C MET A 42 2.38 -3.35 19.05
N ARG A 43 3.38 -2.65 18.51
CA ARG A 43 3.27 -1.34 17.88
C ARG A 43 3.87 -1.42 16.49
N MET A 44 3.11 -1.03 15.48
CA MET A 44 3.61 -0.91 14.11
C MET A 44 3.48 0.54 13.66
N LYS A 45 4.59 1.13 13.22
CA LYS A 45 4.58 2.48 12.64
C LYS A 45 3.96 2.41 11.24
N LEU A 46 3.01 3.29 10.99
CA LEU A 46 2.36 3.48 9.69
C LEU A 46 2.79 4.83 9.13
N VAL A 47 3.28 4.82 7.89
CA VAL A 47 3.62 6.02 7.14
C VAL A 47 2.68 6.10 5.95
N ILE A 48 1.94 7.20 5.86
CA ILE A 48 0.94 7.45 4.84
C ILE A 48 1.46 8.56 3.93
N GLU A 49 1.73 8.21 2.68
CA GLU A 49 2.28 9.10 1.65
C GLU A 49 1.35 9.17 0.43
N SER A 50 1.75 9.97 -0.56
CA SER A 50 1.05 10.05 -1.84
C SER A 50 1.10 8.72 -2.60
N GLU A 51 0.15 8.50 -3.50
CA GLU A 51 0.11 7.28 -4.32
C GLU A 51 1.37 7.14 -5.19
N ALA A 52 1.90 8.26 -5.69
CA ALA A 52 3.10 8.25 -6.51
C ALA A 52 4.34 7.80 -5.72
N ASP A 53 4.48 8.29 -4.48
CA ASP A 53 5.64 7.95 -3.64
C ASP A 53 5.53 6.53 -3.08
N PHE A 54 4.30 6.10 -2.74
CA PHE A 54 4.04 4.70 -2.42
C PHE A 54 4.44 3.77 -3.56
N LYS A 55 4.04 4.05 -4.81
CA LYS A 55 4.40 3.21 -5.97
C LYS A 55 5.91 3.13 -6.17
N LYS A 56 6.63 4.25 -6.00
CA LYS A 56 8.10 4.27 -6.05
C LYS A 56 8.69 3.40 -4.95
N TRP A 57 8.28 3.61 -3.69
CA TRP A 57 8.75 2.82 -2.55
C TRP A 57 8.46 1.33 -2.74
N TYR A 58 7.24 1.00 -3.16
CA TYR A 58 6.79 -0.36 -3.41
C TYR A 58 7.65 -1.05 -4.48
N ALA A 59 8.04 -0.35 -5.55
CA ALA A 59 8.93 -0.88 -6.58
C ALA A 59 10.34 -1.18 -6.07
N THR A 60 10.81 -0.49 -5.03
CA THR A 60 12.12 -0.73 -4.41
C THR A 60 12.14 -1.90 -3.42
N GLN A 61 10.98 -2.39 -2.98
CA GLN A 61 10.92 -3.45 -1.97
C GLN A 61 11.33 -4.80 -2.54
N ASN A 62 12.33 -5.42 -1.92
CA ASN A 62 12.74 -6.79 -2.19
C ASN A 62 11.93 -7.75 -1.30
N TYR A 63 10.85 -8.27 -1.87
CA TYR A 63 10.01 -9.25 -1.17
C TYR A 63 10.73 -10.60 -1.11
N VAL A 64 10.97 -11.10 0.11
CA VAL A 64 11.50 -12.46 0.34
C VAL A 64 10.38 -13.52 0.17
N PHE A 65 9.13 -13.09 0.25
CA PHE A 65 7.93 -13.89 0.03
C PHE A 65 7.18 -13.41 -1.21
N ALA A 66 6.09 -14.11 -1.58
CA ALA A 66 5.25 -13.73 -2.72
C ALA A 66 4.82 -12.25 -2.60
N ARG A 67 5.01 -11.50 -3.69
CA ARG A 67 4.67 -10.08 -3.77
C ARG A 67 3.15 -9.93 -3.61
N PRO A 68 2.65 -9.13 -2.66
CA PRO A 68 1.23 -8.87 -2.55
C PRO A 68 0.81 -8.00 -3.74
N GLU A 69 0.02 -8.53 -4.66
CA GLU A 69 -0.51 -7.80 -5.82
C GLU A 69 -1.15 -6.48 -5.34
N VAL A 70 -0.66 -5.34 -5.83
CA VAL A 70 -1.31 -4.05 -5.57
C VAL A 70 -2.60 -4.07 -6.37
N SER A 71 -3.74 -4.22 -5.71
CA SER A 71 -5.03 -4.04 -6.37
C SER A 71 -5.05 -2.64 -6.96
N ALA A 72 -5.11 -2.54 -8.29
CA ALA A 72 -5.24 -1.27 -8.98
C ALA A 72 -6.39 -0.48 -8.33
N PRO A 73 -6.21 0.81 -8.00
CA PRO A 73 -7.31 1.60 -7.48
C PRO A 73 -8.45 1.52 -8.50
N ALA A 74 -9.64 1.15 -8.01
CA ALA A 74 -10.84 1.18 -8.82
C ALA A 74 -10.93 2.57 -9.44
N THR A 75 -10.75 2.61 -10.76
CA THR A 75 -10.90 3.84 -11.55
C THR A 75 -12.19 4.52 -11.14
N PRO A 76 -12.20 5.83 -10.86
CA PRO A 76 -13.46 6.55 -10.83
C PRO A 76 -14.13 6.30 -12.18
N VAL A 77 -15.35 5.78 -12.14
CA VAL A 77 -16.21 5.61 -13.31
C VAL A 77 -16.41 6.98 -13.95
N THR A 78 -15.55 7.31 -14.91
CA THR A 78 -15.78 8.40 -15.85
C THR A 78 -16.82 7.91 -16.84
N VAL A 79 -18.05 8.36 -16.65
CA VAL A 79 -19.10 8.28 -17.66
C VAL A 79 -18.67 9.16 -18.83
N VAL A 80 -18.25 8.55 -19.95
CA VAL A 80 -18.31 9.16 -21.28
C VAL A 80 -18.49 8.08 -22.35
N ASP A 81 -19.72 8.07 -22.86
CA ASP A 81 -20.22 7.79 -24.22
C ASP A 81 -19.37 7.03 -25.25
N SER A 82 -20.07 6.14 -25.96
CA SER A 82 -19.55 5.24 -26.99
C SER A 82 -19.15 5.98 -28.26
N THR A 83 -17.91 5.81 -28.74
CA THR A 83 -17.57 5.45 -30.13
C THR A 83 -16.06 5.58 -30.38
N LYS A 84 -15.43 4.44 -30.71
CA LYS A 84 -14.30 4.24 -31.66
C LYS A 84 -13.21 3.28 -31.13
N THR A 85 -13.13 2.14 -31.80
CA THR A 85 -12.15 1.05 -31.67
C THR A 85 -10.81 1.40 -32.32
N ALA A 86 -9.70 0.98 -31.68
CA ALA A 86 -8.53 0.26 -32.22
C ALA A 86 -7.32 0.43 -31.27
N GLU A 87 -6.34 -0.48 -31.08
CA GLU A 87 -6.12 -1.93 -31.13
C GLU A 87 -4.65 -2.15 -30.67
N ALA A 88 -4.38 -3.19 -29.85
CA ALA A 88 -3.14 -3.98 -29.64
C ALA A 88 -1.74 -3.29 -29.50
N ALA A 89 -0.70 -3.81 -28.82
CA ALA A 89 -0.40 -4.93 -27.92
C ALA A 89 1.11 -4.82 -27.57
N VAL A 90 1.58 -5.17 -26.36
CA VAL A 90 2.93 -5.75 -26.12
C VAL A 90 2.89 -6.68 -24.90
N THR A 91 3.64 -7.77 -25.02
CA THR A 91 3.60 -9.13 -24.46
C THR A 91 4.09 -9.34 -23.01
N PRO A 92 3.77 -10.51 -22.39
CA PRO A 92 4.03 -10.81 -20.98
C PRO A 92 5.44 -11.36 -20.75
N ASN A 93 6.14 -10.88 -19.71
CA ASN A 93 7.49 -11.33 -19.41
C ASN A 93 7.51 -12.58 -18.51
N LYS A 94 7.99 -13.65 -19.14
CA LYS A 94 8.48 -14.96 -18.70
C LYS A 94 8.94 -15.10 -17.24
N VAL A 95 8.31 -16.07 -16.57
CA VAL A 95 8.78 -16.74 -15.34
C VAL A 95 10.17 -17.33 -15.57
N ILE A 96 11.16 -16.92 -14.78
CA ILE A 96 12.47 -17.58 -14.71
C ILE A 96 12.59 -18.27 -13.35
N ALA A 97 12.26 -19.55 -13.33
CA ALA A 97 12.75 -20.46 -12.33
C ALA A 97 14.25 -20.72 -12.59
N SER A 98 15.09 -20.55 -11.58
CA SER A 98 16.35 -21.28 -11.52
C SER A 98 16.74 -21.54 -10.07
N LYS A 99 16.62 -22.83 -9.74
CA LYS A 99 17.30 -23.51 -8.65
C LYS A 99 18.79 -23.17 -8.64
N LYS A 100 19.32 -22.93 -7.44
CA LYS A 100 20.37 -23.80 -6.92
C LYS A 100 20.17 -23.99 -5.42
#